data_AF-A0A968VLD6-F1
#
_entry.id   AF-A0A968VLD6-F1
#
_cell.length_a   1.000
_cell.length_b   1.000
_cell.length_c   1.000
_cell.angle_alpha   90.00
_cell.angle_beta   90.00
_cell.angle_gamma   90.00
#
_symmetry.space_group_name_H-M   'P 1'
#
loop_
_entity.id
_entity.type
_entity.pdbx_description
1 polymer ?
#
loop_
_entity_poly.entity_id
_entity_poly.type
_entity_poly.pdbx_seq_one_letter_code
_entity_poly.pdbx_strand_id
1 'polypeptide(L)'
;MEITCPPYYIIVEALPGKWKFLSSEITNPITNEAHLFKASELLRYAKLTKPEVMAQLFRINGGRLGYYLVNLKDKKYYYCGLLFESVSEKLLEIESTGGEEQK
;
A
#
# COMPACT_ATOMS: atom_id res chain seq x y z
N MET A 1 5.63 15.29 -6.07
CA MET A 1 4.25 14.77 -6.00
C MET A 1 4.11 14.09 -4.64
N GLU A 2 3.24 14.61 -3.78
CA GLU A 2 2.95 14.02 -2.47
C GLU A 2 1.74 13.10 -2.62
N ILE A 3 1.88 11.82 -2.22
CA ILE A 3 0.77 10.86 -2.22
C ILE A 3 0.20 10.84 -0.81
N THR A 4 -0.99 11.42 -0.63
CA THR A 4 -1.74 11.27 0.64
C THR A 4 -2.31 9.87 0.69
N CYS A 5 -1.64 9.00 1.43
CA CYS A 5 -2.02 7.60 1.56
C CYS A 5 -2.85 7.42 2.84
N PRO A 6 -4.07 6.86 2.80
CA PRO A 6 -4.82 6.58 4.03
C PRO A 6 -4.02 5.69 5.00
N PRO A 7 -4.27 5.78 6.33
CA PRO A 7 -3.47 5.12 7.39
C PRO A 7 -3.62 3.61 7.47
N TYR A 8 -4.09 2.98 6.41
CA TYR A 8 -4.25 1.55 6.26
C TYR A 8 -3.65 1.03 4.95
N TYR A 9 -2.95 1.87 4.18
CA TYR A 9 -2.22 1.44 3.00
C TYR A 9 -0.72 1.39 3.24
N ILE A 10 -0.06 0.38 2.67
CA ILE A 10 1.39 0.28 2.61
C ILE A 10 1.82 0.13 1.15
N ILE A 11 2.84 0.88 0.76
CA ILE A 11 3.50 0.73 -0.53
C ILE A 11 4.70 -0.20 -0.34
N VAL A 12 4.83 -1.20 -1.21
CA VAL A 12 5.95 -2.13 -1.22
C VAL A 12 6.60 -2.14 -2.59
N GLU A 13 7.90 -1.94 -2.65
CA GLU A 13 8.70 -2.01 -3.87
C GLU A 13 9.42 -3.37 -3.93
N ALA A 14 9.11 -4.15 -4.96
CA ALA A 14 9.81 -5.38 -5.28
C ALA A 14 11.03 -5.06 -6.17
N LEU A 15 12.20 -5.37 -5.64
CA LEU A 15 13.50 -5.21 -6.28
C LEU A 15 14.13 -6.60 -6.46
N PRO A 16 15.18 -6.73 -7.29
CA PRO A 16 15.87 -8.01 -7.46
C PRO A 16 16.31 -8.58 -6.11
N GLY A 17 15.71 -9.72 -5.72
CA GLY A 17 16.01 -10.44 -4.48
C GLY A 17 15.59 -9.77 -3.17
N LYS A 18 14.86 -8.64 -3.20
CA LYS A 18 14.47 -7.92 -1.97
C LYS A 18 13.14 -7.19 -2.11
N TRP A 19 12.45 -7.04 -0.98
CA TRP A 19 11.22 -6.26 -0.86
C TRP A 19 11.46 -5.08 0.08
N LYS A 20 11.15 -3.87 -0.40
CA LYS A 20 11.29 -2.64 0.38
C LYS A 20 9.91 -2.11 0.72
N PHE A 21 9.59 -2.13 2.01
CA PHE A 21 8.37 -1.55 2.55
C PHE A 21 8.59 -0.05 2.75
N LEU A 22 7.86 0.79 2.02
CA LEU A 22 7.95 2.24 2.11
C LEU A 22 7.09 2.74 3.28
N SER A 23 7.58 3.77 3.97
CA SER A 23 6.79 4.51 4.95
C SER A 23 5.82 5.43 4.23
N SER A 24 4.59 5.54 4.74
CA SER A 24 3.61 6.52 4.25
C SER A 24 3.63 7.74 5.15
N GLU A 25 3.71 8.92 4.52
CA GLU A 25 3.42 10.18 5.18
C GLU A 25 1.92 10.45 5.04
N ILE A 26 1.29 10.72 6.18
CA ILE A 26 -0.14 10.96 6.26
C ILE A 26 -0.33 12.32 6.88
N THR A 27 -0.76 13.26 6.07
CA THR A 27 -1.11 14.60 6.54
C THR A 27 -2.49 14.55 7.16
N ASN A 28 -2.57 14.92 8.43
CA ASN A 28 -3.84 15.09 9.11
C ASN A 28 -4.57 16.29 8.48
N PRO A 29 -5.76 16.12 7.88
CA PRO A 29 -6.47 17.22 7.21
C PRO A 29 -6.99 18.29 8.18
N ILE A 30 -7.09 17.99 9.48
CA ILE A 30 -7.58 18.91 10.51
C ILE A 30 -6.43 19.73 11.09
N THR A 31 -5.30 19.11 11.39
CA THR A 31 -4.16 19.79 12.03
C THR A 31 -3.07 20.21 11.05
N ASN A 32 -3.15 19.75 9.79
CA ASN A 32 -2.12 19.89 8.76
C ASN A 32 -0.75 19.30 9.16
N GLU A 33 -0.73 18.42 10.16
CA GLU A 33 0.48 17.75 10.62
C GLU A 33 0.75 16.49 9.82
N ALA A 34 1.96 16.36 9.29
CA ALA A 34 2.42 15.13 8.65
C ALA A 34 2.86 14.11 9.71
N HIS A 35 2.18 12.98 9.77
CA HIS A 35 2.62 11.83 10.56
C HIS A 35 3.23 10.79 9.64
N LEU A 36 4.52 10.52 9.84
CA LEU A 36 5.23 9.44 9.17
C LEU A 36 4.91 8.11 9.86
N PHE A 37 4.14 7.25 9.20
CA PHE A 37 3.87 5.91 9.69
C PHE A 37 4.88 4.93 9.10
N LYS A 38 5.65 4.26 9.96
CA LYS A 38 6.51 3.17 9.49
C LYS A 38 5.63 1.99 9.12
N ALA A 39 5.95 1.33 8.01
CA ALA A 39 5.24 0.13 7.58
C ALA A 39 5.15 -0.94 8.68
N SER A 40 6.18 -1.07 9.54
CA SER A 40 6.16 -1.99 10.68
C SER A 40 5.06 -1.68 11.71
N GLU A 41 4.74 -0.41 11.93
CA GLU A 41 3.71 0.00 12.88
C GLU A 41 2.33 -0.31 12.32
N LEU A 42 2.10 0.04 11.06
CA LEU A 42 0.85 -0.26 10.35
C LEU A 42 0.58 -1.77 10.28
N LEU A 43 1.61 -2.58 9.97
CA LEU A 43 1.52 -4.04 10.00
C LEU A 43 1.17 -4.58 11.38
N ARG A 44 1.78 -4.02 12.44
CA ARG A 44 1.47 -4.40 13.83
C ARG A 44 0.01 -4.12 14.18
N TYR A 45 -0.52 -2.95 13.80
CA TYR A 45 -1.93 -2.62 14.00
C TYR A 45 -2.86 -3.59 13.24
N ALA A 46 -2.48 -3.96 12.02
CA ALA A 46 -3.22 -4.92 11.19
C ALA A 46 -3.06 -6.39 11.63
N LYS A 47 -2.24 -6.68 12.65
CA LYS A 47 -1.84 -8.03 13.07
C LYS A 47 -1.27 -8.86 11.90
N LEU A 48 -0.47 -8.20 11.07
CA LEU A 48 0.23 -8.81 9.94
C LEU A 48 1.75 -8.71 10.14
N THR A 49 2.46 -9.64 9.53
CA THR A 49 3.92 -9.66 9.48
C THR A 49 4.41 -9.39 8.06
N LYS A 50 5.66 -8.90 7.93
CA LYS A 50 6.28 -8.71 6.61
C LYS A 50 6.29 -10.00 5.77
N PRO A 51 6.65 -11.18 6.31
CA PRO A 51 6.60 -12.44 5.56
C PRO A 51 5.22 -12.79 5.03
N GLU A 52 4.15 -12.62 5.82
CA GLU A 52 2.78 -12.86 5.36
C GLU A 52 2.40 -11.95 4.20
N VAL A 53 2.73 -10.66 4.29
CA VAL A 53 2.49 -9.71 3.20
C VAL A 53 3.29 -10.08 1.95
N MET A 54 4.59 -10.37 2.08
CA MET A 54 5.42 -10.80 0.95
C MET A 54 4.87 -12.07 0.28
N ALA A 55 4.38 -13.04 1.06
CA ALA A 55 3.77 -14.25 0.51
C ALA A 55 2.52 -13.93 -0.31
N GLN A 56 1.68 -12.99 0.12
CA GLN A 56 0.49 -12.57 -0.64
C GLN A 56 0.87 -11.78 -1.90
N LEU A 57 1.83 -10.87 -1.82
CA LEU A 57 2.35 -10.13 -2.97
C LEU A 57 2.97 -11.07 -4.02
N PHE A 58 3.66 -12.12 -3.55
CA PHE A 58 4.17 -13.16 -4.42
C PHE A 58 3.05 -13.96 -5.09
N ARG A 59 1.97 -14.28 -4.37
CA ARG A 59 0.83 -15.02 -4.93
C ARG A 59 0.11 -14.26 -6.06
N ILE A 60 -0.06 -12.95 -5.95
CA ILE A 60 -0.84 -12.19 -6.93
C ILE A 60 -0.11 -11.94 -8.25
N ASN A 61 1.23 -11.88 -8.25
CA ASN A 61 1.99 -11.49 -9.44
C ASN A 61 3.40 -12.11 -9.52
N GLY A 62 3.63 -13.25 -8.85
CA GLY A 62 4.89 -13.98 -8.87
C GLY A 62 6.09 -13.22 -8.30
N GLY A 63 5.87 -12.16 -7.53
CA GLY A 63 6.94 -11.28 -7.06
C GLY A 63 7.60 -10.47 -8.18
N ARG A 64 6.86 -10.19 -9.26
CA ARG A 64 7.30 -9.31 -10.35
C ARG A 64 7.86 -8.00 -9.81
N LEU A 65 8.94 -7.51 -10.40
CA LEU A 65 9.53 -6.23 -10.04
C LEU A 65 8.54 -5.06 -10.19
N GLY A 66 8.71 -4.04 -9.37
CA GLY A 66 7.90 -2.82 -9.38
C GLY A 66 7.20 -2.56 -8.06
N TYR A 67 6.17 -1.75 -8.08
CA TYR A 67 5.42 -1.29 -6.93
C TYR A 67 4.15 -2.09 -6.71
N TYR A 68 3.86 -2.31 -5.44
CA TYR A 68 2.66 -2.94 -4.94
C TYR A 68 2.01 -2.04 -3.89
N LEU A 69 0.70 -2.14 -3.82
CA LEU A 69 -0.12 -1.46 -2.83
C LEU A 69 -0.84 -2.51 -1.98
N VAL A 70 -0.75 -2.36 -0.67
CA VAL A 70 -1.36 -3.27 0.30
C VAL A 70 -2.40 -2.49 1.08
N ASN A 71 -3.67 -2.88 0.94
CA ASN A 71 -4.75 -2.39 1.79
C ASN A 71 -4.84 -3.30 3.02
N LEU A 72 -4.45 -2.79 4.19
CA LEU A 72 -4.46 -3.51 5.45
C LEU A 72 -5.87 -3.65 6.06
N LYS A 73 -6.77 -2.73 5.76
CA LYS A 73 -8.15 -2.72 6.26
C LYS A 73 -8.92 -3.92 5.69
N ASP A 74 -8.87 -4.09 4.38
CA ASP A 74 -9.58 -5.14 3.66
C ASP A 74 -8.69 -6.36 3.36
N LYS A 75 -7.41 -6.29 3.74
CA LYS A 75 -6.38 -7.30 3.43
C LYS A 75 -6.33 -7.63 1.93
N LYS A 76 -6.42 -6.58 1.10
CA LYS A 76 -6.33 -6.67 -0.36
C LYS A 76 -4.93 -6.26 -0.83
N TYR A 77 -4.47 -6.87 -1.92
CA TYR A 77 -3.11 -6.73 -2.43
C TYR A 77 -3.16 -6.42 -3.92
N TYR A 78 -2.43 -5.41 -4.35
CA TYR A 78 -2.47 -4.91 -5.73
C TYR A 78 -1.07 -4.74 -6.29
N TYR A 79 -0.89 -5.09 -7.57
CA TYR A 79 0.27 -4.70 -8.34
C TYR A 79 -0.02 -3.37 -9.04
N CYS A 80 0.88 -2.40 -8.90
CA CYS A 80 0.70 -1.06 -9.45
C CYS A 80 1.48 -0.88 -10.77
N GLY A 81 2.60 -1.58 -10.95
CA GLY A 81 3.44 -1.43 -12.15
C GLY A 81 4.89 -1.10 -11.80
N LEU A 82 5.67 -0.70 -12.79
CA LEU A 82 7.11 -0.40 -12.61
C LEU A 82 7.39 1.01 -12.11
N LEU A 83 6.44 1.93 -12.29
CA LEU A 83 6.60 3.35 -11.98
C LEU A 83 5.88 3.71 -10.68
N PHE A 84 6.46 4.61 -9.89
CA PHE A 84 5.89 5.02 -8.61
C PHE A 84 4.57 5.78 -8.80
N GLU A 85 4.44 6.53 -9.89
CA GLU A 85 3.22 7.25 -10.30
C GLU A 85 2.01 6.30 -10.44
N SER A 86 2.25 5.07 -10.92
CA SER A 86 1.21 4.05 -11.04
C SER A 86 0.59 3.67 -9.68
N VAL A 87 1.27 3.93 -8.56
CA VAL A 87 0.71 3.72 -7.22
C VAL A 87 -0.41 4.71 -6.93
N SER A 88 -0.24 5.97 -7.30
CA SER A 88 -1.26 7.01 -7.16
C SER A 88 -2.47 6.72 -8.02
N GLU A 89 -2.24 6.32 -9.27
CA GLU A 89 -3.31 5.91 -10.20
C GLU A 89 -4.09 4.73 -9.63
N LYS A 90 -3.39 3.71 -9.12
CA LYS A 90 -4.03 2.54 -8.53
C LYS A 90 -4.83 2.87 -7.28
N LEU A 91 -4.31 3.75 -6.43
CA LEU A 91 -5.01 4.21 -5.24
C LEU A 91 -6.30 4.96 -5.63
N LEU A 92 -6.22 5.87 -6.61
CA LEU A 92 -7.38 6.61 -7.10
C LEU A 92 -8.43 5.67 -7.72
N GLU A 93 -8.00 4.69 -8.51
CA GLU A 93 -8.87 3.65 -9.08
C GLU A 93 -9.64 2.91 -7.99
N ILE A 94 -8.94 2.43 -6.95
CA ILE A 94 -9.55 1.64 -5.86
C ILE A 94 -10.52 2.49 -5.04
N GLU A 95 -10.14 3.70 -4.64
CA GLU A 95 -10.98 4.57 -3.82
C GLU A 95 -12.20 5.10 -4.61
N SER A 96 -12.05 5.34 -5.92
CA SER A 96 -13.17 5.75 -6.78
C SER A 96 -14.15 4.62 -7.08
N THR A 97 -13.66 3.37 -7.11
CA THR A 97 -14.48 2.18 -7.40
C THR A 97 -15.17 1.62 -6.14
N GLY A 98 -14.83 2.12 -4.95
CA GLY A 98 -15.47 1.74 -3.67
C GLY A 98 -16.91 2.23 -3.45
N GLY A 99 -17.54 2.82 -4.47
CA GLY A 99 -18.92 3.33 -4.45
C GLY A 99 -20.00 2.39 -4.97
N GLU A 100 -19.66 1.16 -5.39
CA GLU A 100 -20.64 0.20 -5.94
C GLU A 100 -20.47 -1.22 -5.39
N GLU A 101 -20.87 -1.42 -4.14
CA GLU A 101 -21.48 -2.70 -3.74
C GLU A 101 -22.98 -2.46 -3.56
N GLN A 102 -23.70 -2.42 -4.68
CA GLN A 102 -25.13 -2.72 -4.72
C GLN A 102 -25.30 -4.23 -4.53
N LYS A 103 -25.81 -4.65 -3.37
CA LYS A 103 -26.86 -5.67 -3.31
C LYS A 103 -27.63 -5.63 -1.99
#